data_AF-A0A9E3ZZQ5-F1
#
_entry.id   AF-A0A9E3ZZQ5-F1
#
_cell.length_a   1.000
_cell.length_b   1.000
_cell.length_c   1.000
_cell.angle_alpha   90.00
_cell.angle_beta   90.00
_cell.angle_gamma   90.00
#
_symmetry.space_group_name_H-M   'P 1'
#
loop_
_entity.id
_entity.type
_entity.pdbx_description
1 polymer ?
#
loop_
_entity_poly.entity_id
_entity_poly.type
_entity_poly.pdbx_seq_one_letter_code
_entity_poly.pdbx_strand_id
1 'polypeptide(L)' 'MGSEVERREDADELVSGRWLQPEEIADTIVFLCSDEARGVHGAILNVNGGNLMP' A
#
# COMPACT_ATOMS: atom_id res chain seq x y z
N MET A 1 -1.95 17.44 -9.99
CA MET A 1 -1.71 16.03 -10.38
C MET A 1 -0.38 16.04 -11.11
N GLY A 2 0.66 15.44 -10.53
CA GLY A 2 2.02 15.48 -11.09
C GLY A 2 2.07 14.89 -12.49
N SER A 3 3.07 15.31 -13.26
CA SER A 3 3.34 14.75 -14.58
C SER A 3 3.58 13.24 -14.50
N GLU A 4 3.45 12.52 -15.62
CA GLU A 4 3.72 11.07 -15.65
C GLU A 4 5.20 10.73 -15.39
N VAL A 5 6.09 11.68 -15.69
CA VAL A 5 7.52 11.59 -15.38
C VAL A 5 7.75 11.72 -13.87
N GLU A 6 7.20 12.75 -13.23
CA GLU A 6 7.28 12.92 -11.76
C GLU A 6 6.74 11.68 -11.04
N ARG A 7 5.58 11.17 -11.45
CA ARG A 7 5.03 9.93 -10.85
C ARG A 7 6.02 8.78 -10.96
N ARG A 8 6.75 8.66 -12.05
CA ARG A 8 7.70 7.56 -12.22
C ARG A 8 8.94 7.74 -11.35
N GLU A 9 9.44 8.96 -11.24
CA GLU A 9 10.57 9.30 -10.35
C GLU A 9 10.21 9.05 -8.88
N ASP A 10 9.03 9.48 -8.43
CA ASP A 10 8.52 9.22 -7.07
C ASP A 10 8.41 7.71 -6.76
N ALA A 11 8.07 6.90 -7.77
CA ALA A 11 7.90 5.47 -7.60
C ALA A 11 9.24 4.73 -7.43
N ASP A 12 10.32 5.24 -8.04
CA ASP A 12 11.66 4.68 -7.93
C ASP A 12 12.23 4.83 -6.49
N GLU A 13 11.73 5.80 -5.71
CA GLU A 13 12.10 5.97 -4.30
C GLU A 13 11.41 4.97 -3.36
N LEU A 14 10.33 4.33 -3.80
CA LEU A 14 9.67 3.28 -3.03
C LEU A 14 10.50 2.00 -3.05
N VAL A 15 10.46 1.22 -1.97
CA VAL A 15 11.12 -0.11 -1.94
C VAL A 15 10.55 -1.03 -3.03
N SER A 16 9.27 -0.87 -3.35
CA SER A 16 8.63 -1.59 -4.45
C SER A 16 9.06 -1.14 -5.85
N GLY A 17 9.71 0.02 -5.99
CA GLY A 17 10.12 0.59 -7.27
C GLY A 17 8.96 0.91 -8.23
N ARG A 18 7.73 0.94 -7.71
CA ARG A 18 6.52 1.21 -8.48
C ARG A 18 5.42 1.73 -7.58
N TRP A 19 4.47 2.44 -8.17
CA TRP A 19 3.20 2.71 -7.48
C TRP A 19 2.44 1.42 -7.22
N LEU A 20 1.88 1.33 -6.03
CA LEU A 20 0.84 0.35 -5.74
C LEU A 20 -0.36 0.58 -6.66
N GLN A 21 -0.96 -0.52 -7.07
CA GLN A 21 -2.23 -0.51 -7.78
C GLN A 21 -3.38 -0.50 -6.75
N PRO A 22 -4.53 0.10 -7.09
CA PRO A 22 -5.69 0.13 -6.20
C PRO A 22 -6.11 -1.24 -5.67
N GLU A 23 -5.94 -2.28 -6.49
CA GLU A 23 -6.27 -3.67 -6.16
C GLU A 23 -5.45 -4.18 -4.98
N GLU A 24 -4.20 -3.75 -4.82
CA GLU A 24 -3.35 -4.19 -3.71
C GLU A 24 -3.83 -3.65 -2.35
N ILE A 25 -4.45 -2.47 -2.35
CA ILE A 25 -5.13 -1.92 -1.17
C ILE A 25 -6.44 -2.69 -0.93
N ALA A 26 -7.21 -2.95 -1.99
CA ALA A 26 -8.47 -3.68 -1.91
C ALA A 26 -8.28 -5.10 -1.35
N ASP A 27 -7.27 -5.83 -1.80
CA ASP A 27 -6.94 -7.17 -1.33
C ASP A 27 -6.63 -7.20 0.18
N THR A 28 -5.91 -6.17 0.67
CA THR A 28 -5.64 -6.04 2.11
C THR A 28 -6.93 -5.80 2.90
N ILE A 29 -7.85 -4.97 2.38
CA ILE A 29 -9.15 -4.73 2.99
C ILE A 29 -9.97 -6.03 3.02
N VAL A 30 -10.02 -6.77 1.91
CA VAL A 30 -10.72 -8.06 1.82
C VAL A 30 -10.16 -9.04 2.85
N PHE A 31 -8.84 -9.14 2.99
CA PHE A 31 -8.21 -9.94 4.05
C PHE A 31 -8.64 -9.49 5.45
N LEU A 32 -8.60 -8.18 5.75
CA LEU A 32 -8.98 -7.69 7.08
C LEU A 32 -10.47 -7.89 7.41
N CYS A 33 -11.33 -8.00 6.40
CA CYS A 33 -12.75 -8.31 6.55
C CYS A 33 -13.06 -9.82 6.61
N SER A 34 -12.05 -10.68 6.49
CA SER A 34 -12.20 -12.14 6.47
C SER A 34 -12.07 -12.79 7.85
N ASP A 35 -12.49 -14.05 7.98
CA ASP A 35 -12.39 -14.85 9.22
C ASP A 35 -10.94 -15.16 9.61
N GLU A 36 -10.03 -15.11 8.64
CA GLU A 36 -8.59 -15.26 8.80
C GLU A 36 -8.00 -14.13 9.64
N ALA A 37 -8.59 -12.93 9.59
CA ALA A 37 -8.17 -11.77 10.36
C ALA A 37 -8.86 -11.65 11.73
N ARG A 38 -9.61 -12.66 12.19
CA ARG A 38 -10.43 -12.58 13.43
C ARG A 38 -9.69 -12.20 14.72
N GLY A 39 -8.36 -12.31 14.75
CA GLY A 39 -7.54 -11.93 15.90
C GLY A 39 -6.85 -10.56 15.75
N VAL A 40 -7.06 -9.86 14.62
CA VAL A 40 -6.42 -8.58 14.32
C VAL A 40 -7.36 -7.45 14.73
N HIS A 41 -7.01 -6.75 15.79
CA HIS A 41 -7.82 -5.65 16.34
C HIS A 41 -6.94 -4.46 16.74
N GLY A 42 -7.45 -3.24 16.55
CA GLY A 42 -6.77 -2.01 16.96
C GLY A 42 -5.43 -1.74 16.25
N ALA A 43 -5.08 -2.51 15.23
CA ALA A 43 -3.85 -2.37 14.48
C ALA A 43 -4.03 -1.44 13.27
N ILE A 44 -2.97 -0.72 12.93
CA ILE A 44 -2.85 0.03 11.68
C ILE A 44 -1.89 -0.75 10.78
N LEU A 45 -2.36 -1.17 9.61
CA LEU A 45 -1.55 -1.87 8.62
C LEU A 45 -1.25 -0.92 7.45
N ASN A 46 0.02 -0.54 7.29
CA ASN A 46 0.45 0.32 6.20
C ASN A 46 0.62 -0.47 4.91
N VAL A 47 -0.11 -0.07 3.87
CA VAL A 47 -0.03 -0.62 2.51
C VAL A 47 0.49 0.48 1.59
N ASN A 48 1.81 0.66 1.57
CA ASN A 48 2.43 1.87 1.00
C ASN A 48 3.65 1.60 0.11
N GLY A 49 3.81 0.35 -0.37
CA GLY A 49 4.92 -0.01 -1.26
C GLY A 49 6.29 -0.01 -0.58
N GLY A 50 6.31 -0.11 0.75
CA GLY A 50 7.54 -0.07 1.56
C GLY A 50 8.07 1.34 1.81
N ASN A 51 7.24 2.37 1.60
CA ASN A 51 7.58 3.72 2.05
C ASN A 51 7.76 3.72 3.57
N LEU A 52 8.90 4.21 4.04
CA LEU A 52 9.10 4.42 5.47
C LEU A 52 8.30 5.66 5.88
N MET A 53 7.07 5.45 6.36
CA MET A 53 6.34 6.50 7.05
C MET A 53 7.04 6.71 8.41
N PRO A 54 7.62 7.90 8.71
CA PRO A 54 8.02 8.22 10.08
C PRO A 54 6.80 8.34 11.01
#